data_AF-A0A453N5C4-F1
#
_entry.id   AF-A0A453N5C4-F1
#
_cell.length_a   1.000
_cell.length_b   1.000
_cell.length_c   1.000
_cell.angle_alpha   90.00
_cell.angle_beta   90.00
_cell.angle_gamma   90.00
#
_symmetry.space_group_name_H-M   'P 1'
#
loop_
_entity.id
_entity.type
_entity.pdbx_description
1 polymer ?
#
loop_
_entity_poly.entity_id
_entity_poly.type
_entity_poly.pdbx_seq_one_letter_code
_entity_poly.pdbx_strand_id
1 'polypeptide(L)'
;LTGISRESFRVAVNAQELGFKSTETPRTDKSVLKNLELGLSALGGDKGPAYDRIVLNAAMADHLLGCSGAQDINSALDRAREAIDSGNALRRLMNYIKISHKVS
;
A
#
# COMPACT_ATOMS: atom_id res chain seq x y z
N LEU A 1 -0.98 34.33 0.86
CA LEU A 1 -0.64 33.07 1.55
C LEU A 1 -1.90 32.23 1.66
N THR A 2 -2.18 31.38 0.68
CA THR A 2 -3.33 30.47 0.72
C THR A 2 -2.97 29.32 1.67
N GLY A 3 -3.58 29.30 2.85
CA GLY A 3 -3.37 28.24 3.83
C GLY A 3 -3.90 26.90 3.34
N ILE A 4 -3.39 25.80 3.91
CA ILE A 4 -3.93 24.46 3.66
C ILE A 4 -5.34 24.40 4.25
N SER A 5 -6.35 24.28 3.38
CA SER A 5 -7.74 24.05 3.81
C SER A 5 -7.83 22.65 4.43
N ARG A 6 -8.23 22.58 5.70
CA ARG A 6 -8.55 21.31 6.35
C ARG A 6 -10.02 21.01 6.10
N GLU A 7 -10.28 19.89 5.44
CA GLU A 7 -11.62 19.36 5.27
C GLU A 7 -11.85 18.18 6.21
N SER A 8 -13.02 18.16 6.85
CA SER A 8 -13.45 17.01 7.66
C SER A 8 -14.34 16.12 6.80
N PHE A 9 -14.04 14.83 6.79
CA PHE A 9 -14.84 13.84 6.07
C PHE A 9 -15.01 12.57 6.92
N ARG A 10 -16.00 11.76 6.54
CA ARG A 10 -16.18 10.40 7.06
C ARG A 10 -16.52 9.50 5.88
N VAL A 11 -15.80 8.39 5.76
CA VAL A 11 -16.03 7.39 4.71
C VAL A 11 -15.94 6.00 5.34
N ALA A 12 -16.87 5.13 4.98
CA ALA A 12 -16.77 3.70 5.28
C ALA A 12 -16.09 3.02 4.09
N VAL A 13 -15.08 2.19 4.36
CA VAL A 13 -14.36 1.45 3.33
C VAL A 13 -14.70 -0.03 3.47
N ASN A 14 -15.31 -0.61 2.44
CA ASN A 14 -15.58 -2.04 2.36
C ASN A 14 -14.65 -2.70 1.34
N ALA A 15 -13.71 -3.50 1.82
CA ALA A 15 -12.74 -4.18 0.96
C ALA A 15 -13.40 -5.16 -0.04
N GLN A 16 -14.53 -5.77 0.33
CA GLN A 16 -15.24 -6.71 -0.54
C GLN A 16 -15.87 -6.02 -1.74
N GLU A 17 -16.41 -4.82 -1.56
CA GLU A 17 -16.95 -3.98 -2.64
C GLU A 17 -15.85 -3.55 -3.63
N LEU A 18 -14.59 -3.52 -3.18
CA LEU A 18 -13.42 -3.22 -3.99
C LEU A 18 -12.74 -4.48 -4.58
N GLY A 19 -13.37 -5.64 -4.46
CA GLY A 19 -12.91 -6.91 -5.05
C GLY A 19 -11.90 -7.69 -4.20
N PHE A 20 -11.64 -7.29 -2.96
CA PHE A 20 -10.75 -8.04 -2.06
C PHE A 20 -11.50 -9.12 -1.28
N LYS A 21 -10.89 -10.31 -1.17
CA LYS A 21 -11.43 -11.39 -0.34
C LYS A 21 -11.18 -11.10 1.14
N SER A 22 -12.19 -11.36 1.97
CA SER A 22 -11.99 -11.35 3.43
C SER A 22 -11.05 -12.49 3.81
N THR A 23 -10.06 -12.17 4.63
CA THR A 23 -9.04 -13.10 5.10
C THR A 23 -8.69 -12.81 6.55
N GLU A 24 -8.28 -13.85 7.27
CA GLU A 24 -7.62 -13.69 8.56
C GLU A 24 -6.40 -12.79 8.42
N THR A 25 -6.03 -12.13 9.52
CA THR A 25 -4.86 -11.25 9.48
C THR A 25 -3.60 -12.06 9.14
N PRO A 26 -2.82 -11.70 8.09
CA PRO A 26 -1.59 -12.42 7.76
C PRO A 26 -0.51 -12.29 8.84
N ARG A 27 -0.75 -11.48 9.89
CA ARG A 27 0.12 -11.28 11.06
C ARG A 27 -0.29 -12.11 12.27
N THR A 28 -0.86 -13.30 12.08
CA THR A 28 -1.35 -14.16 13.16
C THR A 28 -0.25 -14.62 14.14
N ASP A 29 0.96 -14.85 13.64
CA ASP A 29 2.11 -15.37 14.42
C ASP A 29 2.87 -14.28 15.21
N LYS A 30 2.64 -12.98 14.95
CA LYS A 30 3.42 -11.85 15.53
C LYS A 30 4.95 -11.91 15.34
N SER A 31 5.49 -12.95 14.70
CA SER A 31 6.91 -13.09 14.35
C SER A 31 7.36 -11.96 13.42
N VAL A 32 8.42 -11.25 13.84
CA VAL A 32 9.02 -10.16 13.05
C VAL A 32 9.54 -10.68 11.71
N LEU A 33 10.27 -11.80 11.72
CA LEU A 33 10.83 -12.39 10.51
C LEU A 33 9.74 -12.84 9.55
N LYS A 34 8.65 -13.44 10.06
CA LYS A 34 7.55 -13.87 9.19
C LYS A 34 6.83 -12.68 8.55
N ASN A 35 6.60 -11.62 9.32
CA ASN A 35 6.00 -10.40 8.80
C ASN A 35 6.88 -9.72 7.74
N LEU A 36 8.21 -9.76 7.92
CA LEU A 36 9.18 -9.26 6.95
C LEU A 36 9.12 -10.07 5.66
N GLU A 37 9.16 -11.39 5.74
CA GLU A 37 9.06 -12.30 4.60
C GLU A 37 7.78 -12.05 3.80
N LEU A 38 6.63 -12.01 4.46
CA LEU A 38 5.34 -11.75 3.83
C LEU A 38 5.30 -10.37 3.15
N GLY A 39 5.84 -9.35 3.82
CA GLY A 39 5.90 -7.98 3.27
C GLY A 39 6.80 -7.87 2.04
N LEU A 40 8.00 -8.45 2.10
CA LEU A 40 8.95 -8.45 0.99
C LEU A 40 8.43 -9.25 -0.20
N SER A 41 7.84 -10.42 0.04
CA SER A 41 7.24 -11.26 -1.01
C SER A 41 6.09 -10.52 -1.70
N ALA A 42 5.19 -9.90 -0.92
CA ALA A 42 4.10 -9.10 -1.45
C ALA A 42 4.61 -7.91 -2.28
N LEU A 43 5.62 -7.17 -1.80
CA LEU A 43 6.24 -6.08 -2.57
C LEU A 43 6.96 -6.57 -3.84
N GLY A 44 7.35 -7.84 -3.89
CA GLY A 44 7.89 -8.52 -5.05
C GLY A 44 6.84 -8.99 -6.06
N GLY A 45 5.53 -8.83 -5.76
CA GLY A 45 4.43 -9.20 -6.65
C GLY A 45 3.69 -10.48 -6.27
N ASP A 46 4.12 -11.19 -5.22
CA ASP A 46 3.46 -12.42 -4.80
C ASP A 46 2.04 -12.13 -4.30
N LYS A 47 1.04 -12.68 -5.01
CA LYS A 47 -0.37 -12.45 -4.70
C LYS A 47 -0.77 -13.18 -3.42
N GLY A 48 -1.62 -12.53 -2.63
CA GLY A 48 -2.16 -13.09 -1.39
C GLY A 48 -2.60 -12.01 -0.40
N PRO A 49 -2.98 -12.39 0.83
CA PRO A 49 -3.54 -11.46 1.81
C PRO A 49 -2.63 -10.27 2.16
N ALA A 50 -1.31 -10.46 2.16
CA ALA A 50 -0.35 -9.40 2.39
C ALA A 50 -0.31 -8.39 1.23
N TYR A 51 -0.29 -8.89 -0.01
CA TYR A 51 -0.38 -8.07 -1.22
C TYR A 51 -1.66 -7.24 -1.25
N ASP A 52 -2.80 -7.89 -1.04
CA ASP A 52 -4.12 -7.25 -1.06
C ASP A 52 -4.21 -6.11 -0.06
N ARG A 53 -3.69 -6.32 1.16
CA ARG A 53 -3.63 -5.28 2.20
C ARG A 53 -2.73 -4.11 1.83
N ILE A 54 -1.58 -4.37 1.19
CA ILE A 54 -0.68 -3.30 0.75
C ILE A 54 -1.35 -2.48 -0.35
N VAL A 55 -1.94 -3.14 -1.36
CA VAL A 55 -2.67 -2.47 -2.45
C VAL A 55 -3.80 -1.62 -1.90
N LEU A 56 -4.68 -2.18 -1.06
CA LEU A 56 -5.82 -1.46 -0.52
C LEU A 56 -5.39 -0.23 0.30
N ASN A 57 -4.43 -0.39 1.22
CA ASN A 57 -4.00 0.73 2.06
C ASN A 57 -3.28 1.82 1.25
N ALA A 58 -2.43 1.44 0.30
CA ALA A 58 -1.73 2.40 -0.56
C ALA A 58 -2.73 3.17 -1.45
N ALA A 59 -3.66 2.47 -2.09
CA ALA A 59 -4.68 3.08 -2.93
C ALA A 59 -5.60 4.02 -2.14
N MET A 60 -6.06 3.61 -0.96
CA MET A 60 -6.89 4.46 -0.12
C MET A 60 -6.15 5.70 0.38
N ALA A 61 -4.88 5.57 0.75
CA ALA A 61 -4.06 6.71 1.16
C ALA A 61 -3.92 7.72 0.01
N ASP A 62 -3.56 7.25 -1.19
CA ASP A 62 -3.42 8.11 -2.37
C ASP A 62 -4.75 8.76 -2.77
N HIS A 63 -5.84 8.01 -2.74
CA HIS A 63 -7.17 8.50 -3.08
C HIS A 63 -7.65 9.58 -2.12
N LEU A 64 -7.56 9.34 -0.81
CA LEU A 64 -8.05 10.28 0.21
C LEU A 64 -7.16 11.52 0.34
N LEU A 65 -5.89 11.44 -0.05
CA LEU A 65 -5.00 12.60 -0.16
C LEU A 65 -5.20 13.39 -1.46
N GLY A 66 -6.04 12.89 -2.38
CA GLY A 66 -6.28 13.54 -3.67
C GLY A 66 -5.05 13.52 -4.58
N CYS A 67 -4.20 12.49 -4.46
CA CYS A 67 -3.00 12.35 -5.29
C CYS A 67 -3.36 12.38 -6.78
N SER A 68 -2.54 13.04 -7.59
CA SER A 68 -2.77 13.13 -9.04
C SER A 68 -2.80 11.74 -9.69
N GLY A 69 -3.90 11.42 -10.37
CA GLY A 69 -4.14 10.12 -11.00
C GLY A 69 -4.75 9.07 -10.08
N ALA A 70 -5.06 9.41 -8.82
CA ALA A 70 -5.68 8.52 -7.83
C ALA A 70 -7.02 9.07 -7.30
N GLN A 71 -7.59 10.09 -7.93
CA GLN A 71 -8.86 10.68 -7.50
C GLN A 71 -10.05 9.74 -7.66
N ASP A 72 -9.97 8.75 -8.56
CA ASP A 72 -10.89 7.61 -8.62
C ASP A 72 -10.26 6.40 -7.91
N ILE A 73 -11.05 5.67 -7.13
CA ILE A 73 -10.54 4.57 -6.31
C ILE A 73 -10.04 3.39 -7.17
N ASN A 74 -10.69 3.09 -8.30
CA ASN A 74 -10.23 2.01 -9.17
C ASN A 74 -8.88 2.36 -9.80
N SER A 75 -8.73 3.62 -10.23
CA SER A 75 -7.47 4.15 -10.74
C SER A 75 -6.35 4.10 -9.68
N ALA A 76 -6.67 4.42 -8.42
CA ALA A 76 -5.72 4.32 -7.31
C ALA A 76 -5.30 2.86 -7.04
N LEU A 77 -6.24 1.92 -7.08
CA LEU A 77 -5.99 0.48 -6.94
C LEU A 77 -5.07 -0.04 -8.04
N ASP A 78 -5.35 0.32 -9.30
CA ASP A 78 -4.55 -0.13 -10.44
C ASP A 78 -3.13 0.42 -10.39
N ARG A 79 -2.96 1.67 -9.95
CA ARG A 79 -1.62 2.26 -9.72
C ARG A 79 -0.87 1.57 -8.60
N ALA A 80 -1.54 1.23 -7.50
CA ALA A 80 -0.92 0.49 -6.40
C ALA A 80 -0.50 -0.93 -6.84
N ARG A 81 -1.35 -1.61 -7.62
CA ARG A 81 -1.02 -2.92 -8.22
C ARG A 81 0.18 -2.80 -9.15
N GLU A 82 0.17 -1.85 -10.08
CA GLU A 82 1.26 -1.63 -11.03
C GLU A 82 2.59 -1.31 -10.32
N ALA A 83 2.56 -0.49 -9.26
CA ALA A 83 3.76 -0.17 -8.49
C ALA A 83 4.40 -1.42 -7.85
N ILE A 84 3.59 -2.38 -7.41
CA ILE A 84 4.06 -3.64 -6.85
C ILE A 84 4.47 -4.62 -7.97
N ASP A 85 3.61 -4.83 -8.95
CA ASP A 85 3.75 -5.85 -9.99
C ASP A 85 4.92 -5.56 -10.94
N SER A 86 5.25 -4.28 -11.16
CA SER A 86 6.46 -3.86 -11.88
C SER A 86 7.76 -3.99 -11.06
N GLY A 87 7.67 -4.38 -9.79
CA GLY A 87 8.79 -4.41 -8.84
C GLY A 87 9.30 -3.04 -8.41
N ASN A 88 8.62 -1.95 -8.80
CA ASN A 88 9.01 -0.58 -8.46
C ASN A 88 8.97 -0.33 -6.95
N ALA A 89 7.94 -0.85 -6.26
CA ALA A 89 7.77 -0.71 -4.83
C ALA A 89 8.92 -1.37 -4.04
N LEU A 90 9.25 -2.63 -4.34
CA LEU A 90 10.37 -3.33 -3.71
C LEU A 90 11.71 -2.63 -3.99
N ARG A 91 11.95 -2.23 -5.25
CA ARG A 91 13.17 -1.50 -5.61
C ARG A 91 13.30 -0.18 -4.86
N ARG A 92 12.19 0.54 -4.65
CA ARG A 92 12.17 1.79 -3.86
C ARG A 92 12.55 1.54 -2.41
N LEU A 93 12.03 0.48 -1.78
CA LEU A 93 12.39 0.08 -0.42
C LEU A 93 13.88 -0.27 -0.30
N MET A 94 14.41 -1.10 -1.20
CA MET A 94 15.82 -1.49 -1.18
C MET A 94 16.76 -0.29 -1.39
N ASN A 95 16.37 0.63 -2.28
CA ASN A 95 17.11 1.87 -2.47
C ASN A 95 17.09 2.76 -1.23
N TYR A 96 15.94 2.86 -0.55
CA TYR A 96 15.84 3.60 0.72
C TYR A 96 16.79 3.02 1.78
N ILE A 97 16.79 1.70 1.97
CA ILE A 97 17.70 1.00 2.91
C ILE A 97 19.17 1.26 2.56
N LYS A 98 19.52 1.16 1.27
CA LYS A 98 20.88 1.44 0.80
C LYS A 98 21.31 2.87 1.10
N ILE A 99 20.40 3.84 0.93
CA ILE A 99 20.69 5.25 1.18
C ILE A 99 20.78 5.52 2.68
N SER A 100 19.86 5.00 3.50
CA SER A 100 19.83 5.27 4.95
C SER A 100 21.13 4.86 5.64
N HIS A 101 21.76 3.76 5.22
CA HIS A 101 23.07 3.34 5.73
C HIS A 101 24.24 4.25 5.32
N LYS A 102 24.10 5.08 4.28
CA LYS A 102 25.13 6.05 3.87
C LYS A 102 25.03 7.38 4.60
N VAL A 103 23.87 7.68 5.16
CA VAL A 103 23.61 8.93 5.90
C VAL A 103 23.69 8.74 7.41
N SER A 104 23.94 7.50 7.86
CA SER A 104 24.23 7.14 9.25
C SER A 104 25.73 7.15 9.49
#